data_AF-A0AAW0G6P5-F1
#
_entry.id   AF-A0AAW0G6P5-F1
#
_cell.length_a   1.000
_cell.length_b   1.000
_cell.length_c   1.000
_cell.angle_alpha   90.00
_cell.angle_beta   90.00
_cell.angle_gamma   90.00
#
_symmetry.space_group_name_H-M   'P 1'
#
loop_
_entity.id
_entity.type
_entity.pdbx_description
1 polymer ?
#
loop_
_entity_poly.entity_id
_entity_poly.type
_entity_poly.pdbx_seq_one_letter_code
_entity_poly.pdbx_strand_id
1 'polypeptide(L)'
;MPREIIRSNPNWRNEFPRYDIVLVRIDPDLEDMRGMIAARVKRFISFTHDATRMVCAVVEWFVPYGDGPDPITGMWIVKLEIKHGKRVIGIVHLDCIS
;
A
#
# COMPACT_ATOMS: atom_id res chain seq x y z
N MET A 1 12.10 -17.51 16.01
CA MET A 1 10.84 -16.76 15.94
C MET A 1 10.21 -16.99 14.57
N PRO A 2 9.08 -17.71 14.45
CA PRO A 2 8.35 -17.78 13.20
C PRO A 2 7.83 -16.38 12.87
N ARG A 3 8.12 -15.90 11.66
CA ARG A 3 7.60 -14.63 11.15
C ARG A 3 6.53 -15.00 10.14
N GLU A 4 5.26 -14.88 10.52
CA GLU A 4 4.17 -14.96 9.54
C GLU A 4 4.30 -13.76 8.61
N ILE A 5 4.73 -14.04 7.38
CA ILE A 5 4.86 -13.06 6.33
C ILE A 5 3.80 -13.41 5.29
N ILE A 6 2.76 -12.58 5.21
CA ILE A 6 1.78 -12.67 4.13
C ILE A 6 2.48 -12.25 2.84
N ARG A 7 2.35 -13.09 1.82
CA ARG A 7 2.87 -12.88 0.47
C ARG A 7 1.79 -13.23 -0.51
N SER A 8 1.51 -12.34 -1.45
CA SER A 8 0.56 -12.64 -2.52
C SER A 8 1.07 -13.76 -3.44
N ASN A 9 2.39 -13.91 -3.56
CA ASN A 9 3.00 -15.03 -4.27
C ASN A 9 4.04 -15.73 -3.37
N PRO A 10 3.89 -17.02 -3.03
CA PRO A 10 4.86 -17.74 -2.19
C PRO A 10 6.24 -17.89 -2.84
N ASN A 11 6.32 -17.93 -4.18
CA ASN A 11 7.54 -18.10 -4.97
C ASN A 11 8.12 -16.75 -5.43
N TRP A 12 7.78 -15.64 -4.75
CA TRP A 12 8.24 -14.31 -5.15
C TRP A 12 9.77 -14.14 -5.17
N ARG A 13 10.51 -14.98 -4.44
CA ARG A 13 11.97 -14.90 -4.38
C ARG A 13 12.57 -15.44 -5.67
N ASN A 14 13.04 -14.53 -6.51
CA ASN A 14 13.81 -14.79 -7.73
C ASN A 14 13.03 -15.45 -8.88
N GLU A 15 11.74 -15.74 -8.71
CA GLU A 15 10.95 -16.42 -9.73
C GLU A 15 9.76 -15.58 -10.19
N PHE A 16 9.02 -14.96 -9.26
CA PHE A 16 7.81 -14.21 -9.60
C PHE A 16 7.72 -12.80 -8.97
N PRO A 17 6.97 -11.86 -9.59
CA PRO A 17 6.70 -10.56 -9.02
C PRO A 17 6.02 -10.61 -7.64
N ARG A 18 6.28 -9.59 -6.83
CA ARG A 18 5.60 -9.39 -5.55
C ARG A 18 4.31 -8.60 -5.80
N TYR A 19 3.16 -9.26 -5.82
CA TYR A 19 1.83 -8.63 -5.90
C TYR A 19 1.33 -8.11 -4.54
N ASP A 20 2.24 -7.57 -3.72
CA ASP A 20 1.93 -7.05 -2.39
C ASP A 20 1.60 -5.53 -2.43
N ILE A 21 1.59 -4.91 -3.63
CA ILE A 21 1.35 -3.47 -3.81
C ILE A 21 -0.10 -3.24 -4.23
N VAL A 22 -0.74 -2.27 -3.59
CA VAL A 22 -2.13 -1.88 -3.83
C VAL A 22 -2.22 -0.37 -4.00
N LEU A 23 -3.26 0.10 -4.69
CA LEU A 23 -3.64 1.50 -4.68
C LEU A 23 -4.68 1.71 -3.58
N VAL A 24 -4.45 2.73 -2.77
CA VAL A 24 -5.35 3.13 -1.69
C VAL A 24 -5.96 4.46 -2.07
N ARG A 25 -7.29 4.52 -2.09
CA ARG A 25 -8.05 5.76 -2.23
C ARG A 25 -7.95 6.57 -0.94
N ILE A 26 -7.35 7.76 -1.02
CA ILE A 26 -7.18 8.69 0.10
C ILE A 26 -8.11 9.89 -0.01
N ASP A 27 -8.50 10.26 -1.22
CA ASP A 27 -9.47 11.32 -1.48
C ASP A 27 -10.51 10.78 -2.48
N PRO A 28 -11.76 10.59 -2.07
CA PRO A 28 -12.82 10.10 -2.95
C PRO A 28 -13.25 11.11 -4.00
N ASP A 29 -12.99 12.40 -3.79
CA ASP A 29 -13.42 13.49 -4.69
C ASP A 29 -12.42 13.72 -5.84
N LEU A 30 -11.23 13.12 -5.76
CA LEU A 30 -10.19 13.21 -6.77
C LEU A 30 -10.11 11.93 -7.62
N GLU A 31 -10.12 12.11 -8.94
CA GLU A 31 -9.92 11.02 -9.90
C GLU A 31 -8.43 10.65 -10.07
N ASP A 32 -8.19 9.46 -10.61
CA ASP A 32 -6.87 8.91 -10.92
C ASP A 32 -5.91 8.83 -9.71
N MET A 33 -4.60 8.84 -10.00
CA MET A 33 -3.52 8.91 -9.01
C MET A 33 -3.51 10.20 -8.17
N ARG A 34 -4.39 11.18 -8.46
CA ARG A 34 -4.50 12.40 -7.63
C ARG A 34 -5.26 12.13 -6.33
N GLY A 35 -6.20 11.18 -6.36
CA GLY A 35 -6.94 10.72 -5.17
C GLY A 35 -6.44 9.40 -4.58
N MET A 36 -5.38 8.82 -5.16
CA MET A 36 -4.87 7.50 -4.77
C MET A 36 -3.39 7.52 -4.45
N ILE A 37 -2.98 6.68 -3.51
CA ILE A 37 -1.58 6.49 -3.16
C ILE A 37 -1.23 5.00 -3.17
N ALA A 38 -0.05 4.67 -3.68
CA ALA A 38 0.44 3.30 -3.65
C ALA A 38 0.87 2.91 -2.23
N ALA A 39 0.54 1.69 -1.83
CA ALA A 39 0.92 1.13 -0.54
C ALA A 39 1.29 -0.34 -0.68
N ARG A 40 2.15 -0.85 0.19
CA ARG A 40 2.48 -2.27 0.27
C ARG A 40 1.78 -2.93 1.45
N VAL A 41 0.93 -3.90 1.18
CA VAL A 41 0.27 -4.70 2.23
C VAL A 41 1.29 -5.55 2.97
N LYS A 42 1.20 -5.53 4.31
CA LYS A 42 2.04 -6.31 5.23
C LYS A 42 1.25 -7.38 5.95
N ARG A 43 0.01 -7.06 6.32
CA ARG A 43 -0.87 -7.93 7.09
C ARG A 43 -2.32 -7.50 6.93
N PHE A 44 -3.23 -8.47 6.91
CA PHE A 44 -4.66 -8.24 7.09
C PHE A 44 -5.02 -8.42 8.56
N ILE A 45 -5.78 -7.48 9.11
CA ILE A 45 -6.24 -7.48 10.50
C ILE A 45 -7.74 -7.22 10.53
N SER A 46 -8.40 -7.66 11.59
CA SER A 46 -9.77 -7.21 11.88
C SER A 46 -9.89 -6.90 13.36
N PHE A 47 -10.61 -5.83 13.68
CA PHE A 47 -10.89 -5.43 15.06
C PHE A 47 -12.27 -4.79 15.13
N THR A 48 -12.84 -4.70 16.34
CA THR A 48 -14.11 -4.01 16.56
C THR A 48 -13.84 -2.65 17.17
N HIS A 49 -14.43 -1.61 16.60
CA HIS A 49 -14.42 -0.25 17.14
C HIS A 49 -15.86 0.29 17.08
N ASP A 50 -16.37 0.81 18.19
CA ASP A 50 -17.75 1.31 18.32
C ASP A 50 -18.81 0.34 17.78
N ALA A 51 -18.76 -0.90 18.25
CA ALA A 51 -19.62 -2.02 17.83
C ALA A 51 -19.56 -2.39 16.32
N THR A 52 -18.69 -1.74 15.55
CA THR A 52 -18.51 -2.00 14.12
C THR A 52 -17.25 -2.83 13.91
N ARG A 53 -17.40 -3.98 13.24
CA ARG A 53 -16.25 -4.82 12.85
C ARG A 53 -15.57 -4.20 11.63
N MET A 54 -14.33 -3.77 11.80
CA MET A 54 -13.50 -3.25 10.73
C MET A 54 -12.55 -4.34 10.22
N VAL A 55 -12.42 -4.45 8.90
CA VAL A 55 -11.44 -5.32 8.25
C VAL A 55 -10.45 -4.41 7.52
N CYS A 56 -9.18 -4.49 7.91
CA CYS A 56 -8.16 -3.53 7.51
C CYS A 56 -6.88 -4.23 7.04
N ALA A 57 -6.06 -3.48 6.30
CA ALA A 57 -4.69 -3.86 6.00
C ALA A 57 -3.71 -2.93 6.74
N VAL A 58 -2.63 -3.51 7.27
CA VAL A 58 -1.44 -2.77 7.69
C VAL A 58 -0.55 -2.61 6.46
N VAL A 59 -0.21 -1.37 6.12
CA VAL A 59 0.53 -1.05 4.90
C VAL A 59 1.81 -0.25 5.17
N GLU A 60 2.80 -0.38 4.28
CA GLU A 60 3.93 0.55 4.15
C GLU A 60 3.63 1.52 3.00
N TRP A 61 3.70 2.82 3.24
CA TRP A 61 3.34 3.83 2.23
C TRP A 61 4.44 4.05 1.20
N PHE A 62 4.04 4.38 -0.02
CA PHE A 62 4.91 4.97 -1.02
C PHE A 62 4.55 6.45 -1.24
N VAL A 63 5.54 7.23 -1.65
CA VAL A 63 5.36 8.62 -2.08
C VAL A 63 5.85 8.79 -3.52
N PRO A 64 5.28 9.73 -4.30
CA PRO A 64 5.78 10.09 -5.61
C PRO A 64 7.28 10.39 -5.60
N TYR A 65 7.97 9.94 -6.64
CA TYR A 65 9.35 10.29 -6.93
C TYR A 65 9.35 11.34 -8.04
N GLY A 66 9.36 12.62 -7.62
CA GLY A 66 9.22 13.77 -8.51
C GLY A 66 7.80 14.35 -8.50
N ASP A 67 7.60 15.41 -9.28
CA ASP A 67 6.37 16.22 -9.29
C ASP A 67 5.35 15.78 -10.35
N GLY A 68 5.63 14.72 -11.10
CA GLY A 68 4.77 14.26 -12.19
C GLY A 68 5.10 12.85 -12.68
N PRO A 69 4.32 12.34 -13.65
CA PRO A 69 4.58 11.06 -14.28
C PRO A 69 5.89 11.09 -15.08
N ASP A 70 6.54 9.93 -15.15
CA ASP A 70 7.73 9.74 -15.97
C ASP A 70 7.40 9.99 -17.45
N PRO A 71 8.20 10.82 -18.16
CA PRO A 71 7.88 11.27 -19.52
C PRO A 71 7.94 10.16 -20.57
N ILE A 72 8.57 9.02 -20.27
CA ILE A 72 8.70 7.89 -21.19
C ILE A 72 7.51 6.94 -21.04
N THR A 73 7.17 6.60 -19.81
CA THR A 73 6.12 5.60 -19.49
C THR A 73 4.75 6.22 -19.26
N GLY A 74 4.68 7.52 -18.96
CA GLY A 74 3.45 8.19 -18.52
C GLY A 74 2.99 7.76 -17.12
N MET A 75 3.80 6.98 -16.39
CA MET A 75 3.45 6.43 -15.09
C MET A 75 4.10 7.20 -13.95
N TRP A 76 3.42 7.24 -12.80
CA TRP A 76 4.02 7.76 -11.57
C TRP A 76 5.08 6.79 -11.04
N ILE A 77 6.31 7.28 -10.90
CA ILE A 77 7.35 6.56 -10.17
C ILE A 77 7.14 6.82 -8.69
N VAL A 78 7.20 5.77 -7.87
CA VAL A 78 7.00 5.88 -6.42
C VAL A 78 8.15 5.23 -5.65
N LYS A 79 8.45 5.76 -4.46
CA LYS A 79 9.44 5.20 -3.53
C LYS A 79 8.85 5.01 -2.14
N LEU A 80 9.40 4.06 -1.38
CA LEU A 80 8.97 3.85 0.02
C LEU A 80 9.13 5.16 0.81
N GLU A 81 8.09 5.51 1.57
CA GLU A 81 8.16 6.64 2.48
C GLU A 81 8.98 6.24 3.72
N ILE A 82 10.02 7.03 4.01
CA ILE A 82 10.91 6.82 5.16
C ILE A 82 10.95 8.10 5.97
N LYS A 83 10.61 8.02 7.26
CA LYS A 83 10.73 9.10 8.25
C LYS A 83 11.61 8.62 9.40
N HIS A 84 12.63 9.41 9.75
CA HIS A 84 13.60 9.08 10.82
C HIS A 84 14.22 7.67 10.67
N GLY A 85 14.56 7.28 9.43
CA GLY A 85 15.14 5.96 9.13
C GLY A 85 14.17 4.78 9.24
N LYS A 86 12.89 5.02 9.51
CA LYS A 86 11.85 4.00 9.59
C LYS A 86 10.84 4.14 8.47
N ARG A 87 10.33 3.01 7.99
CA ARG A 87 9.23 3.00 7.01
C ARG A 87 7.97 3.56 7.66
N VAL A 88 7.28 4.43 6.95
CA VAL A 88 5.98 4.93 7.39
C VAL A 88 4.95 3.83 7.17
N ILE A 89 4.21 3.51 8.23
CA ILE A 89 3.16 2.49 8.22
C ILE A 89 1.79 3.11 8.49
N GLY A 90 0.76 2.52 7.92
CA GLY A 90 -0.63 2.93 8.11
C GLY A 90 -1.57 1.74 8.28
N ILE A 91 -2.80 2.04 8.69
CA ILE A 91 -3.94 1.11 8.70
C ILE A 91 -4.97 1.66 7.73
N VAL A 92 -5.41 0.84 6.79
CA VAL A 92 -6.40 1.21 5.77
C VAL A 92 -7.55 0.22 5.81
N HIS A 93 -8.79 0.71 5.73
CA HIS A 93 -9.96 -0.17 5.56
C HIS A 93 -9.85 -0.86 4.20
N LEU A 94 -10.29 -2.13 4.11
CA LEU A 94 -10.18 -2.87 2.85
C LEU A 94 -11.01 -2.24 1.71
N ASP A 95 -12.10 -1.56 2.02
CA ASP A 95 -12.93 -0.87 1.02
C ASP A 95 -12.22 0.31 0.35
N CYS A 96 -11.10 0.79 0.92
CA CYS A 96 -10.28 1.83 0.33
C CYS A 96 -9.26 1.30 -0.68
N ILE A 97 -9.11 -0.02 -0.82
CA ILE A 97 -8.13 -0.66 -1.70
C ILE A 97 -8.81 -1.05 -3.02
N SER A 98 -8.20 -0.70 -4.16
CA SER A 98 -8.58 -1.17 -5.50
C SER A 98 -7.73 -2.33 -5.99
#